data_AF-A0A6B2GAV7-F1
#
_entry.id   AF-A0A6B2GAV7-F1
#
_cell.length_a   1.000
_cell.length_b   1.000
_cell.length_c   1.000
_cell.angle_alpha   90.00
_cell.angle_beta   90.00
_cell.angle_gamma   90.00
#
_symmetry.space_group_name_H-M   'P 1'
#
loop_
_entity.id
_entity.type
_entity.pdbx_description
1 polymer ?
#
loop_
_entity_poly.entity_id
_entity_poly.type
_entity_poly.pdbx_seq_one_letter_code
_entity_poly.pdbx_strand_id
1 'polypeptide(L)'
;KRMKHVCAHHESNNISTTSFVDEWWKFTAIEEISDLTQAACQEKEQSIKNNRIGIFFFIDFLKSSRANIFSPSKNAIGLYVVLITTVSTIIKKFFLNTSHLIMYREIPNPDYILNLCRYIYRARWSKNLELEEFFVSILFYLFRSPEDLIRVTHLEPEIDISVKD
;
A
#
# COMPACT_ATOMS: atom_id res chain seq x y z
N LYS A 1 5.05 13.61 26.63
CA LYS A 1 4.08 12.91 27.51
C LYS A 1 4.54 13.22 28.94
N ARG A 2 3.82 14.08 29.67
CA ARG A 2 4.28 14.65 30.94
C ARG A 2 4.04 13.65 32.09
N MET A 3 5.05 13.50 32.95
CA MET A 3 5.02 12.59 34.10
C MET A 3 4.21 13.25 35.22
N LYS A 4 3.24 12.54 35.78
CA LYS A 4 2.51 13.01 36.97
C LYS A 4 3.25 12.53 38.22
N HIS A 5 3.60 13.46 39.09
CA HIS A 5 4.25 13.15 40.37
C HIS A 5 3.20 12.87 41.44
N VAL A 6 3.41 11.83 42.24
CA VAL A 6 2.52 11.44 43.34
C VAL A 6 3.34 11.40 44.62
N CYS A 7 3.00 12.23 45.60
CA CYS A 7 3.58 12.20 46.95
C CYS A 7 2.62 11.41 47.89
N ALA A 8 3.19 10.59 48.78
CA ALA A 8 2.47 9.83 49.80
C ALA A 8 2.85 10.35 51.19
N HIS A 9 1.86 10.47 52.09
CA HIS A 9 2.05 10.95 53.46
C HIS A 9 1.42 9.98 54.46
N HIS A 10 2.14 9.74 55.56
CA HIS A 10 1.62 9.00 56.72
C HIS A 10 1.05 9.98 57.74
N GLU A 11 -0.19 9.78 58.14
CA GLU A 11 -0.90 10.62 59.11
C GLU A 11 -1.45 9.73 60.22
N SER A 12 -1.13 10.06 61.47
CA SER A 12 -1.54 9.31 62.66
C SER A 12 -2.27 10.24 63.63
N ASN A 13 -3.50 9.89 64.01
CA ASN A 13 -4.29 10.67 64.98
C ASN A 13 -4.36 9.95 66.33
N ASN A 14 -3.83 10.58 67.38
CA ASN A 14 -4.00 10.12 68.75
C ASN A 14 -5.26 10.73 69.35
N ILE A 15 -6.34 9.95 69.45
CA ILE A 15 -7.58 10.36 70.11
C ILE A 15 -7.40 10.16 71.63
N SER A 16 -7.45 11.23 72.41
CA SER A 16 -6.97 11.27 73.80
C SER A 16 -7.83 10.55 74.85
N THR A 17 -8.67 9.58 74.48
CA THR A 17 -9.49 8.82 75.45
C THR A 17 -9.63 7.33 75.21
N THR A 18 -9.00 6.75 74.18
CA THR A 18 -8.86 5.29 74.03
C THR A 18 -7.51 4.99 73.40
N SER A 19 -6.88 3.87 73.77
CA SER A 19 -5.55 3.44 73.27
C SER A 19 -5.54 3.02 71.79
N PHE A 20 -6.46 3.57 70.98
CA PHE A 20 -6.61 3.26 69.58
C PHE A 20 -6.01 4.39 68.75
N VAL A 21 -4.91 4.07 68.05
CA VAL A 21 -4.26 4.99 67.13
C VAL A 21 -4.82 4.70 65.74
N ASP A 22 -5.53 5.66 65.16
CA ASP A 22 -5.97 5.57 63.77
C ASP A 22 -4.83 6.04 62.87
N GLU A 23 -4.29 5.10 62.07
CA GLU A 23 -3.24 5.35 61.09
C GLU A 23 -3.73 4.98 59.69
N TRP A 24 -3.56 5.88 58.73
CA TRP A 24 -3.81 5.59 57.31
C TRP A 24 -2.83 6.33 56.41
N TRP A 25 -2.72 5.84 55.17
CA TRP A 25 -1.91 6.48 54.13
C TRP A 25 -2.77 7.41 53.27
N LYS A 26 -2.32 8.66 53.10
CA LYS A 26 -2.96 9.63 52.20
C LYS A 26 -2.04 9.93 51.02
N PHE A 27 -2.58 9.80 49.82
CA PHE A 27 -1.85 10.05 48.57
C PHE A 27 -2.38 11.32 47.92
N THR A 28 -1.48 12.23 47.57
CA THR A 28 -1.83 13.47 46.85
C THR A 28 -1.05 13.48 45.54
N ALA A 29 -1.76 13.39 44.42
CA ALA A 29 -1.19 13.62 43.10
C ALA A 29 -1.10 15.14 42.88
N ILE A 30 0.09 15.63 42.56
CA ILE A 30 0.32 17.05 42.30
C ILE A 30 0.31 17.24 40.78
N GLU A 31 -0.62 18.06 40.28
CA GLU A 31 -0.59 18.51 38.90
C GLU A 31 0.36 19.71 38.80
N GLU A 32 1.24 19.69 37.79
CA GLU A 32 2.34 20.63 37.60
C GLU A 32 1.94 22.10 37.83
N ILE A 33 2.43 22.70 38.92
CA ILE A 33 2.59 24.16 39.02
C ILE A 33 4.01 24.45 38.53
N SER A 34 4.10 25.29 37.50
CA SER A 34 5.33 25.80 36.92
C SER A 34 6.31 26.28 37.99
N ASP A 35 7.56 25.82 37.88
CA ASP A 35 8.79 26.25 38.56
C ASP A 35 9.10 25.78 39.98
N LEU A 36 8.37 24.82 40.57
CA LEU A 36 8.70 24.29 41.91
C LEU A 36 8.60 22.76 42.02
N THR A 37 9.17 22.02 41.08
CA THR A 37 9.26 20.54 41.18
C THR A 37 10.20 20.05 42.29
N GLN A 38 11.06 20.93 42.82
CA GLN A 38 11.93 20.62 43.96
C GLN A 38 11.28 20.92 45.33
N ALA A 39 10.21 21.73 45.38
CA ALA A 39 9.58 22.15 46.64
C ALA A 39 8.24 21.46 46.94
N ALA A 40 7.67 20.68 46.01
CA ALA A 40 6.32 20.15 46.18
C ALA A 40 6.15 19.10 47.31
N CYS A 41 7.26 18.48 47.75
CA CYS A 41 7.33 17.64 48.95
C CYS A 41 8.20 18.30 50.06
N GLN A 42 8.69 19.52 49.83
CA GLN A 42 9.49 20.32 50.77
C GLN A 42 8.98 21.77 50.78
N GLU A 43 7.87 22.06 51.46
CA GLU A 43 7.62 23.42 51.93
C GLU A 43 6.70 23.45 53.15
N LYS A 44 7.33 23.42 54.32
CA LYS A 44 7.19 24.44 55.39
C LYS A 44 7.87 23.91 56.63
N GLU A 45 9.01 24.51 56.94
CA GLU A 45 9.53 24.54 58.29
C GLU A 45 8.57 25.39 59.13
N GLN A 46 7.68 24.73 59.86
CA GLN A 46 7.34 25.12 61.22
C GLN A 46 6.57 24.01 61.92
N SER A 47 7.22 23.49 62.95
CA SER A 47 6.66 22.78 64.09
C SER A 47 6.14 21.35 63.86
N ILE A 48 6.67 20.45 64.70
CA ILE A 48 6.38 19.02 64.89
C ILE A 48 7.17 18.08 63.96
N LYS A 49 8.09 17.33 64.61
CA LYS A 49 8.86 16.20 64.05
C LYS A 49 7.91 15.10 63.58
N ASN A 50 7.37 15.22 62.38
CA ASN A 50 6.67 14.13 61.71
C ASN A 50 7.65 13.49 60.71
N ASN A 51 7.92 12.19 60.89
CA ASN A 51 8.81 11.40 60.04
C ASN A 51 8.17 11.25 58.65
N ARG A 52 8.42 12.21 57.75
CA ARG A 52 7.88 12.21 56.39
C ARG A 52 8.80 11.42 55.47
N ILE A 53 8.30 10.32 54.90
CA ILE A 53 9.02 9.49 53.93
C ILE A 53 8.35 9.68 52.57
N GLY A 54 9.04 10.29 51.62
CA GLY A 54 8.57 10.45 50.24
C GLY A 54 9.05 9.30 49.36
N ILE A 55 8.13 8.64 48.65
CA ILE A 55 8.44 7.55 47.69
C ILE A 55 8.14 8.06 46.28
N PHE A 56 9.12 7.93 45.38
CA PHE A 56 9.00 8.31 43.97
C PHE A 56 8.72 7.07 43.10
N PHE A 57 7.64 7.10 42.33
CA PHE A 57 7.33 6.05 41.36
C PHE A 57 7.63 6.51 39.93
N PHE A 58 8.53 5.79 39.25
CA PHE A 58 8.75 5.93 37.81
C PHE A 58 7.94 4.84 37.10
N ILE A 59 6.79 5.22 36.54
CA ILE A 59 5.92 4.29 35.81
C ILE A 59 6.14 4.48 34.31
N ASP A 60 6.88 3.56 33.71
CA ASP A 60 7.03 3.48 32.26
C ASP A 60 5.84 2.77 31.63
N PHE A 61 5.33 3.34 30.54
CA PHE A 61 4.31 2.69 29.73
C PHE A 61 4.97 1.61 28.86
N LEU A 62 4.81 0.34 29.24
CA LEU A 62 5.21 -0.78 28.40
C LEU A 62 4.38 -0.76 27.10
N LYS A 63 5.05 -0.47 25.99
CA LYS A 63 4.43 -0.49 24.66
C LYS A 63 4.11 -1.94 24.30
N SER A 64 2.82 -2.25 24.13
CA SER A 64 2.36 -3.60 23.79
C SER A 64 3.04 -4.12 22.51
N SER A 65 3.62 -5.33 22.60
CA SER A 65 4.43 -6.00 21.56
C SER A 65 3.70 -6.16 20.21
N ARG A 66 2.36 -6.07 20.19
CA ARG A 66 1.55 -6.15 18.96
C ARG A 66 1.68 -4.91 18.05
N ALA A 67 2.26 -3.81 18.53
CA ALA A 67 2.51 -2.60 17.72
C ALA A 67 3.77 -2.69 16.83
N ASN A 68 4.52 -3.80 16.87
CA ASN A 68 5.76 -3.97 16.12
C ASN A 68 5.57 -4.36 14.64
N ILE A 69 4.35 -4.76 14.26
CA ILE A 69 3.96 -5.04 12.88
C ILE A 69 3.56 -3.74 12.17
N PHE A 70 2.90 -2.83 12.89
CA PHE A 70 2.50 -1.50 12.39
C PHE A 70 3.44 -0.39 12.87
N SER A 71 4.74 -0.66 12.92
CA SER A 71 5.72 0.40 13.16
C SER A 71 5.88 1.24 11.89
N PRO A 72 5.72 2.58 11.93
CA PRO A 72 5.82 3.44 10.76
C PRO A 72 7.11 3.26 9.96
N SER A 73 8.22 2.94 10.64
CA SER A 73 9.53 2.71 10.05
C SER A 73 9.60 1.45 9.17
N LYS A 74 8.96 0.35 9.57
CA LYS A 74 8.94 -0.90 8.77
C LYS A 74 7.98 -0.83 7.59
N ASN A 75 6.92 -0.04 7.71
CA ASN A 75 5.96 0.15 6.62
C ASN A 75 6.55 1.00 5.48
N ALA A 76 7.41 1.98 5.83
CA ALA A 76 8.08 2.80 4.83
C ALA A 76 8.98 1.97 3.90
N ILE A 77 9.79 1.05 4.45
CA ILE A 77 10.66 0.20 3.62
C ILE A 77 9.86 -0.74 2.70
N GLY A 78 8.77 -1.31 3.20
CA GLY A 78 7.87 -2.16 2.38
C GLY A 78 7.26 -1.39 1.21
N LEU A 79 6.82 -0.15 1.43
CA LEU A 79 6.28 0.72 0.38
C LEU A 79 7.29 0.98 -0.73
N TYR A 80 8.54 1.30 -0.39
CA TYR A 80 9.60 1.52 -1.37
C TYR A 80 9.88 0.28 -2.22
N VAL A 81 10.00 -0.88 -1.59
CA VAL A 81 10.27 -2.14 -2.29
C VAL A 81 9.12 -2.49 -3.26
N VAL A 82 7.86 -2.32 -2.83
CA VAL A 82 6.69 -2.58 -3.68
C VAL A 82 6.66 -1.62 -4.87
N LEU A 83 6.89 -0.33 -4.64
CA LEU A 83 6.87 0.68 -5.70
C LEU A 83 7.97 0.41 -6.74
N ILE A 84 9.21 0.22 -6.27
CA ILE A 84 10.37 -0.05 -7.14
C ILE A 84 10.15 -1.35 -7.93
N THR A 85 9.66 -2.40 -7.27
CA THR A 85 9.37 -3.68 -7.93
C THR A 85 8.28 -3.52 -8.98
N THR A 86 7.20 -2.82 -8.67
CA THR A 86 6.08 -2.59 -9.60
C THR A 86 6.56 -1.87 -10.85
N VAL A 87 7.25 -0.74 -10.70
CA VAL A 87 7.81 0.02 -11.83
C VAL A 87 8.77 -0.85 -12.65
N SER A 88 9.66 -1.58 -11.98
CA SER A 88 10.61 -2.49 -12.65
C SER A 88 9.91 -3.59 -13.45
N THR A 89 8.82 -4.16 -12.92
CA THR A 89 8.06 -5.20 -13.63
C THR A 89 7.30 -4.66 -14.84
N ILE A 90 6.78 -3.44 -14.76
CA ILE A 90 6.10 -2.79 -15.90
C ILE A 90 7.09 -2.55 -17.03
N ILE A 91 8.26 -1.98 -16.71
CA ILE A 91 9.32 -1.72 -17.69
C ILE A 91 9.80 -3.04 -18.30
N LYS A 92 10.04 -4.08 -17.50
CA LYS A 92 10.41 -5.42 -18.00
C LYS A 92 9.36 -5.99 -18.96
N LYS A 93 8.07 -5.88 -18.63
CA LYS A 93 6.98 -6.36 -19.50
C LYS A 93 6.95 -5.62 -20.82
N PHE A 94 7.22 -4.31 -20.82
CA PHE A 94 7.27 -3.53 -22.05
C PHE A 94 8.33 -4.05 -23.04
N PHE A 95 9.52 -4.42 -22.53
CA PHE A 95 10.58 -4.96 -23.37
C PHE A 95 10.39 -6.44 -23.73
N LEU A 96 9.92 -7.28 -22.80
CA LEU A 96 9.81 -8.73 -23.00
C LEU A 96 8.59 -9.15 -23.82
N ASN A 97 7.49 -8.37 -23.78
CA ASN A 97 6.29 -8.63 -24.57
C ASN A 97 6.49 -8.37 -26.07
N THR A 98 7.66 -7.88 -26.49
CA THR A 98 7.98 -7.67 -27.90
C THR A 98 7.99 -8.98 -28.67
N SER A 99 8.41 -10.09 -28.05
CA SER A 99 8.59 -11.40 -28.72
C SER A 99 7.32 -11.96 -29.36
N HIS A 100 6.19 -11.94 -28.64
CA HIS A 100 4.91 -12.40 -29.17
C HIS A 100 4.35 -11.47 -30.26
N LEU A 101 4.81 -10.21 -30.31
CA LEU A 101 4.40 -9.24 -31.31
C LEU A 101 5.29 -9.25 -32.56
N ILE A 102 6.43 -9.97 -32.56
CA ILE A 102 7.34 -10.05 -33.71
C ILE A 102 6.58 -10.48 -34.97
N MET A 103 5.78 -11.55 -34.86
CA MET A 103 4.94 -12.08 -35.93
C MET A 103 4.03 -11.03 -36.59
N TYR A 104 3.56 -10.05 -35.83
CA TYR A 104 2.65 -9.01 -36.32
C TYR A 104 3.34 -7.67 -36.64
N ARG A 105 4.53 -7.42 -36.06
CA ARG A 105 5.29 -6.18 -36.28
C ARG A 105 6.25 -6.26 -37.45
N GLU A 106 6.81 -7.44 -37.73
CA GLU A 106 7.87 -7.64 -38.72
C GLU A 106 7.34 -8.24 -40.03
N ILE A 107 6.15 -7.82 -40.46
CA ILE A 107 5.55 -8.26 -41.72
C ILE A 107 6.20 -7.46 -42.87
N PRO A 108 6.74 -8.12 -43.92
CA PRO A 108 7.48 -7.45 -44.99
C PRO A 108 6.58 -6.54 -45.85
N ASN A 109 5.35 -6.97 -46.20
CA ASN A 109 4.37 -6.16 -46.94
C ASN A 109 2.94 -6.39 -46.40
N PRO A 110 2.31 -5.38 -45.75
CA PRO A 110 0.97 -5.53 -45.16
C PRO A 110 -0.19 -5.29 -46.16
N ASP A 111 0.09 -4.96 -47.42
CA ASP A 111 -0.92 -4.49 -48.38
C ASP A 111 -2.01 -5.51 -48.71
N TYR A 112 -1.67 -6.80 -48.75
CA TYR A 112 -2.65 -7.86 -48.94
C TYR A 112 -3.73 -7.85 -47.84
N ILE A 113 -3.30 -7.75 -46.58
CA ILE A 113 -4.19 -7.75 -45.41
C ILE A 113 -5.03 -6.47 -45.42
N LEU A 114 -4.42 -5.33 -45.79
CA LEU A 114 -5.14 -4.06 -45.96
C LEU A 114 -6.23 -4.16 -47.03
N ASN A 115 -5.93 -4.82 -48.15
CA ASN A 115 -6.89 -5.04 -49.23
C ASN A 115 -8.02 -5.98 -48.79
N LEU A 116 -7.72 -7.04 -48.04
CA LEU A 116 -8.73 -7.91 -47.43
C LEU A 116 -9.68 -7.12 -46.51
N CYS A 117 -9.13 -6.28 -45.65
CA CYS A 117 -9.91 -5.37 -44.80
C CYS A 117 -10.78 -4.40 -45.62
N ARG A 118 -10.28 -3.92 -46.76
CA ARG A 118 -11.04 -3.07 -47.69
C ARG A 118 -12.16 -3.85 -48.39
N TYR A 119 -11.96 -5.11 -48.76
CA TYR A 119 -13.03 -5.95 -49.30
C TYR A 119 -14.13 -6.24 -48.27
N ILE A 120 -13.77 -6.48 -47.01
CA ILE A 120 -14.75 -6.60 -45.90
C ILE A 120 -15.55 -5.31 -45.76
N TYR A 121 -14.88 -4.15 -45.76
CA TYR A 121 -15.56 -2.86 -45.69
C TYR A 121 -16.51 -2.66 -46.88
N ARG A 122 -16.07 -3.03 -48.10
CA ARG A 122 -16.89 -2.94 -49.31
C ARG A 122 -18.12 -3.85 -49.22
N ALA A 123 -17.95 -5.10 -48.79
CA ALA A 123 -19.05 -6.07 -48.62
C ALA A 123 -20.10 -5.54 -47.63
N ARG A 124 -19.65 -4.94 -46.51
CA ARG A 124 -20.50 -4.31 -45.52
C ARG A 124 -21.24 -3.09 -46.07
N TRP A 125 -20.58 -2.28 -46.90
CA TRP A 125 -21.21 -1.15 -47.56
C TRP A 125 -22.29 -1.60 -48.56
N SER A 126 -22.02 -2.67 -49.32
CA SER A 126 -23.00 -3.28 -50.24
C SER A 126 -24.08 -4.12 -49.56
N LYS A 127 -24.03 -4.30 -48.23
CA LYS A 127 -24.94 -5.17 -47.46
C LYS A 127 -24.99 -6.62 -47.97
N ASN A 128 -23.88 -7.11 -48.51
CA ASN A 128 -23.77 -8.51 -48.95
C ASN A 128 -23.12 -9.35 -47.85
N LEU A 129 -23.96 -10.10 -47.12
CA LEU A 129 -23.55 -10.86 -45.93
C LEU A 129 -22.70 -12.09 -46.27
N GLU A 130 -23.02 -12.79 -47.37
CA GLU A 130 -22.29 -14.00 -47.79
C GLU A 130 -20.84 -13.67 -48.13
N LEU A 131 -20.61 -12.55 -48.84
CA LEU A 131 -19.27 -12.08 -49.14
C LEU A 131 -18.53 -11.62 -47.88
N GLU A 132 -19.21 -10.94 -46.96
CA GLU A 132 -18.61 -10.54 -45.68
C GLU A 132 -18.13 -11.75 -44.88
N GLU A 133 -18.97 -12.79 -44.76
CA GLU A 133 -18.62 -14.02 -44.05
C GLU A 133 -17.42 -14.73 -44.69
N PHE A 134 -17.39 -14.81 -46.03
CA PHE A 134 -16.28 -15.41 -46.75
C PHE A 134 -14.95 -14.67 -46.49
N PHE A 135 -14.89 -13.35 -46.67
CA PHE A 135 -13.65 -12.60 -46.46
C PHE A 135 -13.21 -12.59 -44.99
N VAL A 136 -14.16 -12.59 -44.04
CA VAL A 136 -13.85 -12.71 -42.61
C VAL A 136 -13.28 -14.09 -42.28
N SER A 137 -13.79 -15.16 -42.89
CA SER A 137 -13.24 -16.51 -42.70
C SER A 137 -11.80 -16.63 -43.17
N ILE A 138 -11.46 -16.01 -44.32
CA ILE A 138 -10.10 -15.93 -44.85
C ILE A 138 -9.19 -15.16 -43.88
N LEU A 139 -9.66 -14.03 -43.37
CA LEU A 139 -8.92 -13.23 -42.39
C LEU A 139 -8.58 -14.07 -41.15
N PHE A 140 -9.57 -14.76 -40.57
CA PHE A 140 -9.35 -15.61 -39.41
C PHE A 140 -8.40 -16.78 -39.67
N TYR A 141 -8.53 -17.43 -40.83
CA TYR A 141 -7.62 -18.51 -41.23
C TYR A 141 -6.18 -18.01 -41.34
N LEU A 142 -5.97 -16.87 -42.00
CA LEU A 142 -4.65 -16.25 -42.18
C LEU A 142 -4.00 -15.89 -40.84
N PHE A 143 -4.73 -15.28 -39.91
CA PHE A 143 -4.20 -14.90 -38.60
C PHE A 143 -3.99 -16.08 -37.64
N ARG A 144 -4.53 -17.26 -37.96
CA ARG A 144 -4.34 -18.48 -37.15
C ARG A 144 -3.04 -19.22 -37.49
N SER A 145 -2.48 -19.00 -38.68
CA SER A 145 -1.31 -19.71 -39.22
C SER A 145 -0.21 -18.70 -39.56
N PRO A 146 0.85 -18.55 -38.74
CA PRO A 146 1.94 -17.63 -39.04
C PRO A 146 2.69 -17.98 -40.33
N GLU A 147 2.72 -19.26 -40.69
CA GLU A 147 3.33 -19.73 -41.93
C GLU A 147 2.60 -19.17 -43.15
N ASP A 148 1.27 -19.19 -43.14
CA ASP A 148 0.47 -18.66 -44.25
C ASP A 148 0.47 -17.14 -44.27
N LEU A 149 0.49 -16.49 -43.11
CA LEU A 149 0.65 -15.03 -42.99
C LEU A 149 1.94 -14.55 -43.68
N ILE A 150 3.06 -15.23 -43.42
CA ILE A 150 4.36 -14.89 -44.01
C ILE A 150 4.36 -15.18 -45.52
N ARG A 151 3.87 -16.35 -45.94
CA ARG A 151 3.80 -16.71 -47.38
C ARG A 151 3.04 -15.66 -48.19
N VAL A 152 1.87 -15.26 -47.70
CA VAL A 152 0.97 -14.32 -48.38
C VAL A 152 1.50 -12.88 -48.37
N THR A 153 2.34 -12.51 -47.41
CA THR A 153 2.92 -11.16 -47.32
C THR A 153 4.26 -11.03 -48.06
N HIS A 154 4.96 -12.13 -48.31
CA HIS A 154 6.14 -12.16 -49.18
C HIS A 154 5.78 -12.29 -50.67
N LEU A 155 4.76 -13.08 -50.98
CA LEU A 155 4.24 -13.21 -52.33
C LEU A 155 3.26 -12.06 -52.49
N GLU A 156 3.64 -10.98 -53.17
CA GLU A 156 2.67 -9.97 -53.60
C GLU A 156 1.67 -10.68 -54.52
N PRO A 157 0.47 -11.04 -54.05
CA PRO A 157 -0.46 -11.71 -54.94
C PRO A 157 -1.07 -10.58 -55.75
N GLU A 158 -0.77 -10.53 -57.05
CA GLU A 158 -1.69 -9.93 -58.00
C GLU A 158 -3.02 -10.63 -57.79
N ILE A 159 -3.90 -9.98 -57.01
CA ILE A 159 -5.28 -10.41 -56.88
C ILE A 159 -5.91 -10.03 -58.21
N ASP A 160 -5.69 -10.85 -59.22
CA ASP A 160 -6.38 -10.76 -60.48
C ASP A 160 -7.80 -11.22 -60.22
N ILE A 161 -8.63 -10.28 -59.75
CA ILE A 161 -10.09 -10.42 -59.77
C ILE A 161 -10.52 -10.22 -61.22
N SER A 162 -10.00 -11.06 -62.12
CA SER A 162 -10.73 -11.41 -63.33
C SER A 162 -11.94 -12.19 -62.85
N VAL A 163 -13.00 -11.43 -62.65
CA VAL A 163 -14.38 -11.86 -62.81
C VAL A 163 -14.40 -12.83 -63.99
N LYS A 164 -14.48 -14.13 -63.68
CA LYS A 164 -14.92 -15.10 -64.65
C LYS A 164 -16.42 -14.89 -64.73
N ASP A 165 -16.82 -14.27 -65.84
CA ASP A 165 -18.22 -14.03 -66.24
C ASP A 165 -19.14 -15.23 -65.96
#